data_AF-A0A6M0HS40-F1
#
_entry.id   AF-A0A6M0HS40-F1
#
_cell.length_a   1.000
_cell.length_b   1.000
_cell.length_c   1.000
_cell.angle_alpha   90.00
_cell.angle_beta   90.00
_cell.angle_gamma   90.00
#
_symmetry.space_group_name_H-M   'P 1'
#
loop_
_entity.id
_entity.type
_entity.pdbx_description
1 polymer ?
#
loop_
_entity_poly.entity_id
_entity_poly.type
_entity_poly.pdbx_seq_one_letter_code
_entity_poly.pdbx_strand_id
1 'polypeptide(L)'
;MSAGVRRPLTSSRVDLADIARRIYVAPDPVLVAKVFAECGVEAARTRWHWLEPRTLAAIARTGRGILGGDVANGGGRRRSSSAEQEAAAVEAAFVFGSLSASERAAGLTANSLRAIFQERGLDWPRCSAAARAMATADGHAAARGDEAAVARIEARYDRERNVYEVLKAALALVPAQPTTGRYRLPRPSRELAEALGSCDREAVEIVFPSMAERERFVAPDTVVPPGEPAPRKPHEISKRRRRKIPDDAEIRAAYARTPRVATLAARWGVTDAAVYPYLRNLGLIGPRGANGLRPPAAQAAVDPVENVVASPMGDEATIGAVVAPVPAPSRALTVVVQAPVQSRLTVADLALAVELSRTMALTPDDAIAWVRADVDASIA
;
A
#
# COMPACT_ATOMS: atom_id res chain seq x y z
N MET A 1 54.26 21.76 -47.61
CA MET A 1 53.38 20.57 -47.59
C MET A 1 53.30 20.07 -46.15
N SER A 2 52.31 20.56 -45.39
CA SER A 2 52.12 20.17 -43.98
C SER A 2 51.12 19.02 -43.93
N ALA A 3 51.57 17.85 -43.48
CA ALA A 3 50.74 16.67 -43.29
C ALA A 3 49.78 16.91 -42.10
N GLY A 4 48.51 17.18 -42.41
CA GLY A 4 47.46 17.30 -41.41
C GLY A 4 47.20 15.97 -40.72
N VAL A 5 47.58 15.87 -39.45
CA VAL A 5 47.27 14.75 -38.56
C VAL A 5 45.75 14.76 -38.32
N ARG A 6 45.02 13.92 -39.06
CA ARG A 6 43.60 13.67 -38.81
C ARG A 6 43.47 12.93 -37.49
N ARG A 7 43.03 13.63 -36.43
CA ARG A 7 42.64 12.96 -35.18
C ARG A 7 41.48 12.00 -35.52
N PRO A 8 41.57 10.72 -35.13
CA PRO A 8 40.45 9.81 -35.30
C PRO A 8 39.27 10.36 -34.49
N LEU A 9 38.16 10.61 -35.17
CA LEU A 9 36.88 10.87 -34.54
C LEU A 9 36.53 9.59 -33.78
N THR A 10 36.85 9.54 -32.48
CA THR A 10 36.30 8.54 -31.58
C THR A 10 34.79 8.73 -31.61
N SER A 11 34.13 7.93 -32.43
CA SER A 11 32.69 7.82 -32.52
C SER A 11 32.18 7.62 -31.09
N SER A 12 31.62 8.69 -30.53
CA SER A 12 30.91 8.69 -29.26
C SER A 12 29.83 7.63 -29.36
N ARG A 13 30.13 6.44 -28.84
CA ARG A 13 29.20 5.32 -28.82
C ARG A 13 28.16 5.70 -27.78
N VAL A 14 27.05 6.24 -28.27
CA VAL A 14 25.90 6.61 -27.46
C VAL A 14 25.51 5.39 -26.63
N ASP A 15 25.72 5.48 -25.32
CA ASP A 15 25.37 4.40 -24.39
C ASP A 15 23.84 4.36 -24.28
N LEU A 16 23.24 3.35 -24.90
CA LEU A 16 21.79 3.12 -24.85
C LEU A 16 21.29 2.96 -23.40
N ALA A 17 22.13 2.52 -22.47
CA ALA A 17 21.78 2.43 -21.05
C ALA A 17 21.73 3.80 -20.35
N ASP A 18 22.52 4.77 -20.81
CA ASP A 18 22.43 6.16 -20.34
C ASP A 18 21.18 6.84 -20.94
N ILE A 19 20.89 6.59 -22.22
CA ILE A 19 19.65 7.06 -22.84
C ILE A 19 18.42 6.51 -22.13
N ALA A 20 18.36 5.20 -21.88
CA ALA A 20 17.24 4.59 -21.16
C ALA A 20 17.09 5.18 -19.75
N ARG A 21 18.20 5.41 -19.03
CA ARG A 21 18.16 6.06 -17.71
C ARG A 21 17.62 7.49 -17.76
N ARG A 22 17.90 8.24 -18.83
CA ARG A 22 17.37 9.61 -19.02
C ARG A 22 15.91 9.63 -19.47
N ILE A 23 15.46 8.64 -20.24
CA ILE A 23 14.07 8.54 -20.70
C ILE A 23 13.15 8.08 -19.56
N TYR A 24 13.57 7.10 -18.76
CA TYR A 24 12.74 6.48 -17.72
C TYR A 24 12.97 7.07 -16.32
N VAL A 25 13.15 8.38 -16.22
CA VAL A 25 13.24 9.08 -14.92
C VAL A 25 11.84 9.22 -14.32
N ALA A 26 11.73 8.99 -13.01
CA ALA A 26 10.50 9.25 -12.28
C ALA A 26 10.16 10.75 -12.38
N PRO A 27 8.96 11.12 -12.87
CA PRO A 27 8.65 12.51 -13.11
C PRO A 27 8.45 13.28 -11.81
N ASP A 28 8.77 14.58 -11.84
CA ASP A 28 8.51 15.49 -10.72
C ASP A 28 7.00 15.51 -10.42
N PRO A 29 6.57 15.17 -9.18
CA PRO A 29 5.17 15.16 -8.81
C PRO A 29 4.46 16.48 -9.08
N VAL A 30 5.13 17.62 -8.87
CA VAL A 30 4.55 18.95 -9.10
C VAL A 30 4.25 19.17 -10.57
N LEU A 31 5.17 18.76 -11.46
CA LEU A 31 4.97 18.86 -12.91
C LEU A 31 3.84 17.95 -13.38
N VAL A 32 3.76 16.71 -12.90
CA VAL A 32 2.64 15.80 -13.23
C VAL A 32 1.32 16.39 -12.77
N ALA A 33 1.26 16.97 -11.57
CA ALA A 33 0.06 17.62 -11.06
C ALA A 33 -0.40 18.79 -11.94
N LYS A 34 0.53 19.64 -12.40
CA LYS A 34 0.24 20.74 -13.33
C LYS A 34 -0.30 20.24 -14.67
N VAL A 35 0.37 19.27 -15.29
CA VAL A 35 -0.10 18.68 -16.57
C VAL A 35 -1.48 18.04 -16.42
N PHE A 36 -1.76 17.37 -15.30
CA PHE A 36 -3.10 16.83 -15.01
C PHE A 36 -4.16 17.93 -14.92
N ALA A 37 -3.85 19.03 -14.26
CA ALA A 37 -4.78 20.14 -14.04
C ALA A 37 -5.05 20.94 -15.33
N GLU A 38 -4.00 21.22 -16.10
CA GLU A 38 -4.06 22.07 -17.29
C GLU A 38 -4.46 21.31 -18.56
N CYS A 39 -4.00 20.07 -18.71
CA CYS A 39 -4.14 19.31 -19.96
C CYS A 39 -4.91 17.98 -19.81
N GLY A 40 -5.24 17.58 -18.58
CA GLY A 40 -5.94 16.33 -18.30
C GLY A 40 -5.05 15.07 -18.28
N VAL A 41 -5.68 13.94 -17.98
CA VAL A 41 -4.99 12.65 -17.75
C VAL A 41 -4.33 12.10 -19.01
N GLU A 42 -4.96 12.25 -20.18
CA GLU A 42 -4.44 11.71 -21.44
C GLU A 42 -3.16 12.41 -21.92
N ALA A 43 -3.03 13.72 -21.66
CA ALA A 43 -1.79 14.45 -21.92
C ALA A 43 -0.63 13.93 -21.06
N ALA A 44 -0.88 13.68 -19.77
CA ALA A 44 0.10 13.08 -18.89
C ALA A 44 0.49 11.66 -19.32
N ARG A 45 -0.49 10.84 -19.75
CA ARG A 45 -0.21 9.50 -20.28
C ARG A 45 0.64 9.54 -21.54
N THR A 46 0.39 10.50 -22.43
CA THR A 46 1.20 10.66 -23.65
C THR A 46 2.64 11.04 -23.30
N ARG A 47 2.81 11.99 -22.37
CA ARG A 47 4.12 12.47 -21.92
C ARG A 47 4.92 11.42 -21.16
N TRP A 48 4.26 10.63 -20.32
CA TRP A 48 4.86 9.60 -19.46
C TRP A 48 4.30 8.21 -19.77
N HIS A 49 4.31 7.84 -21.04
CA HIS A 49 3.65 6.64 -21.58
C HIS A 49 4.16 5.30 -21.01
N TRP A 50 5.36 5.30 -20.41
CA TRP A 50 5.93 4.13 -19.74
C TRP A 50 5.42 3.95 -18.30
N LEU A 51 4.71 4.92 -17.74
CA LEU A 51 4.08 4.81 -16.42
C LEU A 51 2.62 4.41 -16.55
N GLU A 52 2.19 3.51 -15.66
CA GLU A 52 0.78 3.16 -15.58
C GLU A 52 -0.07 4.39 -15.19
N PRO A 53 -1.30 4.51 -15.73
CA PRO A 53 -2.20 5.62 -15.41
C PRO A 53 -2.44 5.78 -13.89
N ARG A 54 -2.51 4.66 -13.17
CA ARG A 54 -2.66 4.66 -11.71
C ARG A 54 -1.47 5.29 -11.00
N THR A 55 -0.26 5.00 -11.46
CA THR A 55 0.99 5.56 -10.93
C THR A 55 1.05 7.06 -11.20
N LEU A 56 0.68 7.49 -12.42
CA LEU A 56 0.59 8.92 -12.76
C LEU A 56 -0.43 9.66 -11.89
N ALA A 57 -1.61 9.08 -11.67
CA ALA A 57 -2.62 9.67 -10.79
C ALA A 57 -2.14 9.77 -9.33
N ALA A 58 -1.37 8.80 -8.85
CA ALA A 58 -0.76 8.85 -7.52
C ALA A 58 0.30 9.96 -7.42
N ILE A 59 1.20 10.05 -8.39
CA ILE A 59 2.23 11.10 -8.47
C ILE A 59 1.58 12.49 -8.56
N ALA A 60 0.54 12.66 -9.39
CA ALA A 60 -0.22 13.91 -9.50
C ALA A 60 -0.90 14.28 -8.17
N ARG A 61 -1.40 13.30 -7.41
CA ARG A 61 -2.00 13.54 -6.08
C ARG A 61 -0.96 14.08 -5.11
N THR A 62 0.22 13.46 -5.06
CA THR A 62 1.36 13.95 -4.27
C THR A 62 1.74 15.37 -4.67
N GLY A 63 1.83 15.66 -5.97
CA GLY A 63 2.15 17.01 -6.47
C GLY A 63 1.13 18.07 -6.09
N ARG A 64 -0.17 17.75 -6.11
CA ARG A 64 -1.22 18.66 -5.63
C ARG A 64 -1.08 18.95 -4.14
N GLY A 65 -0.77 17.93 -3.34
CA GLY A 65 -0.48 18.11 -1.91
C GLY A 65 0.71 19.03 -1.65
N ILE A 66 1.79 18.90 -2.45
CA ILE A 66 2.96 19.79 -2.38
C ILE A 66 2.59 21.24 -2.75
N LEU A 67 1.75 21.42 -3.77
CA LEU A 67 1.28 22.75 -4.21
C LEU A 67 0.29 23.41 -3.23
N GLY A 68 -0.06 22.76 -2.13
CA GLY A 68 -1.05 23.26 -1.17
C GLY A 68 -2.47 23.34 -1.74
N GLY A 69 -2.71 22.73 -2.91
CA GLY A 69 -4.07 22.60 -3.42
C GLY A 69 -4.84 21.64 -2.53
N ASP A 70 -6.09 21.99 -2.22
CA ASP A 70 -7.01 21.05 -1.60
C ASP A 70 -7.00 19.79 -2.45
N VAL A 71 -6.52 18.69 -1.88
CA VAL A 71 -6.70 17.36 -2.45
C VAL A 71 -8.17 17.05 -2.26
N ALA A 72 -9.03 17.73 -3.00
CA ALA A 72 -10.43 17.40 -3.12
C ALA A 72 -10.41 15.96 -3.65
N ASN A 73 -10.59 15.02 -2.73
CA ASN A 73 -10.76 13.62 -3.01
C ASN A 73 -12.08 13.52 -3.77
N GLY A 74 -12.04 13.80 -5.07
CA GLY A 74 -13.20 13.88 -5.94
C GLY A 74 -14.07 12.65 -5.73
N GLY A 75 -15.23 12.85 -5.10
CA GLY A 75 -16.22 11.80 -4.82
C GLY A 75 -15.75 10.65 -3.92
N GLY A 76 -14.57 10.73 -3.29
CA GLY A 76 -14.09 9.70 -2.39
C GLY A 76 -15.00 9.61 -1.15
N ARG A 77 -15.48 8.41 -0.83
CA ARG A 77 -16.25 8.16 0.40
C ARG A 77 -15.52 8.78 1.58
N ARG A 78 -16.17 9.70 2.30
CA ARG A 78 -15.61 10.33 3.50
C ARG A 78 -15.06 9.23 4.41
N ARG A 79 -13.80 9.36 4.83
CA ARG A 79 -13.20 8.41 5.77
C ARG A 79 -14.04 8.35 7.03
N SER A 80 -14.14 7.17 7.61
CA SER A 80 -14.78 6.98 8.91
C SER A 80 -13.92 7.49 10.07
N SER A 81 -12.62 7.68 9.85
CA SER A 81 -11.67 8.24 10.81
C SER A 81 -11.76 9.77 10.88
N SER A 82 -11.59 10.32 12.09
CA SER A 82 -11.46 11.77 12.28
C SER A 82 -10.04 12.25 11.99
N ALA A 83 -9.86 13.54 11.71
CA ALA A 83 -8.54 14.10 11.42
C ALA A 83 -7.58 13.96 12.61
N GLU A 84 -8.09 14.07 13.84
CA GLU A 84 -7.33 13.90 15.09
C GLU A 84 -6.87 12.45 15.25
N GLN A 85 -7.74 11.48 14.96
CA GLN A 85 -7.41 10.05 14.98
C GLN A 85 -6.34 9.71 13.95
N GLU A 86 -6.44 10.25 12.73
CA GLU A 86 -5.43 10.06 11.68
C GLU A 86 -4.07 10.64 12.10
N ALA A 87 -4.07 11.83 12.71
CA ALA A 87 -2.86 12.50 13.17
C ALA A 87 -2.15 11.71 14.28
N ALA A 88 -2.90 11.29 15.30
CA ALA A 88 -2.36 10.49 16.40
C ALA A 88 -1.82 9.14 15.90
N ALA A 89 -2.51 8.51 14.95
CA ALA A 89 -2.06 7.23 14.40
C ALA A 89 -0.77 7.36 13.58
N VAL A 90 -0.60 8.43 12.80
CA VAL A 90 0.66 8.67 12.05
C VAL A 90 1.83 8.83 13.02
N GLU A 91 1.69 9.66 14.06
CA GLU A 91 2.77 9.84 15.03
C GLU A 91 3.03 8.58 15.87
N ALA A 92 1.98 7.82 16.22
CA ALA A 92 2.12 6.56 16.92
C ALA A 92 2.95 5.56 16.10
N ALA A 93 2.78 5.54 14.77
CA ALA A 93 3.57 4.67 13.90
C ALA A 93 5.07 5.01 13.98
N PHE A 94 5.43 6.31 14.04
CA PHE A 94 6.82 6.75 14.21
C PHE A 94 7.37 6.39 15.59
N VAL A 95 6.59 6.61 16.66
CA VAL A 95 6.99 6.24 18.03
C VAL A 95 7.25 4.74 18.16
N PHE A 96 6.38 3.90 17.61
CA PHE A 96 6.56 2.44 17.64
C PHE A 96 7.58 1.91 16.62
N GLY A 97 7.95 2.73 15.63
CA GLY A 97 8.68 2.26 14.45
C GLY A 97 7.90 1.19 13.66
N SER A 98 6.57 1.19 13.71
CA SER A 98 5.73 0.11 13.15
C SER A 98 4.32 0.57 12.79
N LEU A 99 3.96 0.46 11.51
CA LEU A 99 2.60 0.73 11.03
C LEU A 99 1.55 -0.18 11.68
N SER A 100 1.85 -1.48 11.86
CA SER A 100 0.89 -2.45 12.42
C SER A 100 0.60 -2.22 13.90
N ALA A 101 1.55 -1.63 14.65
CA ALA A 101 1.31 -1.25 16.04
C ALA A 101 0.35 -0.06 16.11
N SER A 102 0.55 0.94 15.25
CA SER A 102 -0.36 2.07 15.12
C SER A 102 -1.77 1.66 14.66
N GLU A 103 -1.89 0.72 13.71
CA GLU A 103 -3.20 0.17 13.29
C GLU A 103 -4.00 -0.40 14.46
N ARG A 104 -3.36 -1.22 15.31
CA ARG A 104 -4.01 -1.80 16.49
C ARG A 104 -4.36 -0.74 17.52
N ALA A 105 -3.46 0.20 17.79
CA ALA A 105 -3.65 1.26 18.77
C ALA A 105 -4.82 2.19 18.38
N ALA A 106 -4.86 2.61 17.12
CA ALA A 106 -5.83 3.57 16.60
C ALA A 106 -7.13 2.93 16.08
N GLY A 107 -7.18 1.61 15.93
CA GLY A 107 -8.31 0.91 15.31
C GLY A 107 -8.48 1.20 13.81
N LEU A 108 -7.39 1.54 13.11
CA LEU A 108 -7.40 1.87 11.68
C LEU A 108 -6.81 0.75 10.86
N THR A 109 -7.45 0.41 9.74
CA THR A 109 -6.90 -0.61 8.83
C THR A 109 -5.55 -0.18 8.24
N ALA A 110 -4.66 -1.14 7.98
CA ALA A 110 -3.36 -0.91 7.33
C ALA A 110 -3.47 -0.12 6.01
N ASN A 111 -4.52 -0.37 5.21
CA ASN A 111 -4.73 0.33 3.95
C ASN A 111 -5.11 1.80 4.16
N SER A 112 -5.93 2.09 5.18
CA SER A 112 -6.26 3.46 5.55
C SER A 112 -5.00 4.24 5.95
N LEU A 113 -4.19 3.66 6.85
CA LEU A 113 -2.95 4.30 7.29
C LEU A 113 -1.96 4.49 6.14
N ARG A 114 -1.77 3.52 5.24
CA ARG A 114 -0.91 3.72 4.06
C ARG A 114 -1.39 4.86 3.17
N ALA A 115 -2.70 4.99 2.96
CA ALA A 115 -3.26 6.10 2.19
C ALA A 115 -2.98 7.44 2.87
N ILE A 116 -3.16 7.53 4.19
CA ILE A 116 -2.85 8.73 4.98
C ILE A 116 -1.36 9.10 4.87
N PHE A 117 -0.45 8.13 5.03
CA PHE A 117 0.99 8.36 4.87
C PHE A 117 1.32 8.90 3.47
N GLN A 118 0.75 8.30 2.42
CA GLN A 118 0.97 8.72 1.03
C GLN A 118 0.45 10.13 0.75
N GLU A 119 -0.74 10.47 1.23
CA GLU A 119 -1.31 11.82 1.08
C GLU A 119 -0.46 12.89 1.76
N ARG A 120 0.16 12.52 2.88
CA ARG A 120 1.08 13.41 3.60
C ARG A 120 2.50 13.40 3.04
N GLY A 121 2.79 12.60 2.02
CA GLY A 121 4.14 12.48 1.45
C GLY A 121 5.15 11.89 2.44
N LEU A 122 4.69 10.99 3.32
CA LEU A 122 5.51 10.35 4.35
C LEU A 122 5.84 8.91 3.99
N ASP A 123 7.09 8.51 4.25
CA ASP A 123 7.45 7.11 4.34
C ASP A 123 6.94 6.51 5.66
N TRP A 124 6.37 5.31 5.59
CA TRP A 124 5.96 4.61 6.80
C TRP A 124 7.13 3.86 7.45
N PRO A 125 7.25 3.93 8.79
CA PRO A 125 8.31 3.24 9.51
C PRO A 125 8.14 1.72 9.41
N ARG A 126 9.27 1.04 9.22
CA ARG A 126 9.33 -0.43 9.11
C ARG A 126 9.71 -1.02 10.46
N CYS A 127 8.86 -1.92 10.96
CA CYS A 127 9.13 -2.69 12.17
C CYS A 127 10.49 -3.40 12.06
N SER A 128 11.34 -3.23 13.07
CA SER A 128 12.68 -3.84 13.10
C SER A 128 12.58 -5.37 13.05
N ALA A 129 13.62 -6.02 12.51
CA ALA A 129 13.65 -7.47 12.44
C ALA A 129 13.57 -8.12 13.83
N ALA A 130 14.22 -7.51 14.83
CA ALA A 130 14.18 -7.97 16.22
C ALA A 130 12.78 -7.86 16.83
N ALA A 131 12.11 -6.71 16.68
CA ALA A 131 10.74 -6.52 17.18
C ALA A 131 9.75 -7.49 16.50
N ARG A 132 9.90 -7.70 15.20
CA ARG A 132 9.09 -8.68 14.45
C ARG A 132 9.33 -10.11 14.92
N ALA A 133 10.59 -10.48 15.17
CA ALA A 133 10.95 -11.81 15.66
C ALA A 133 10.37 -12.07 17.05
N MET A 134 10.45 -11.09 17.97
CA MET A 134 9.84 -11.17 19.30
C MET A 134 8.32 -11.34 19.22
N ALA A 135 7.64 -10.48 18.47
CA ALA A 135 6.18 -10.57 18.29
C ALA A 135 5.75 -11.92 17.70
N THR A 136 6.53 -12.45 16.75
CA THR A 136 6.29 -13.77 16.15
C THR A 136 6.51 -14.90 17.15
N ALA A 137 7.57 -14.82 17.96
CA ALA A 137 7.87 -15.80 18.99
C ALA A 137 6.79 -15.83 20.08
N ASP A 138 6.36 -14.66 20.57
CA ASP A 138 5.25 -14.54 21.52
C ASP A 138 3.96 -15.11 20.94
N GLY A 139 3.61 -14.77 19.69
CA GLY A 139 2.41 -15.29 19.04
C GLY A 139 2.42 -16.81 18.92
N HIS A 140 3.57 -17.39 18.56
CA HIS A 140 3.72 -18.85 18.53
C HIS A 140 3.66 -19.50 19.91
N ALA A 141 4.18 -18.86 20.95
CA ALA A 141 4.12 -19.36 22.31
C ALA A 141 2.69 -19.30 22.86
N ALA A 142 2.01 -18.17 22.71
CA ALA A 142 0.61 -17.99 23.09
C ALA A 142 -0.31 -19.00 22.40
N ALA A 143 -0.10 -19.28 21.10
CA ALA A 143 -0.85 -20.30 20.36
C ALA A 143 -0.65 -21.73 20.88
N ARG A 144 0.39 -21.99 21.69
CA ARG A 144 0.62 -23.25 22.39
C ARG A 144 0.09 -23.26 23.83
N GLY A 145 -0.63 -22.20 24.24
CA GLY A 145 -1.16 -22.06 25.60
C GLY A 145 -0.18 -21.48 26.62
N ASP A 146 0.91 -20.82 26.18
CA ASP A 146 1.81 -20.10 27.10
C ASP A 146 1.15 -18.81 27.61
N GLU A 147 0.63 -18.85 28.84
CA GLU A 147 -0.02 -17.73 29.50
C GLU A 147 0.90 -16.50 29.66
N ALA A 148 2.19 -16.72 29.93
CA ALA A 148 3.14 -15.62 30.05
C ALA A 148 3.35 -14.91 28.71
N ALA A 149 3.29 -15.65 27.59
CA ALA A 149 3.32 -15.06 26.26
C ALA A 149 2.04 -14.26 25.95
N VAL A 150 0.86 -14.75 26.35
CA VAL A 150 -0.40 -14.01 26.24
C VAL A 150 -0.31 -12.69 27.01
N ALA A 151 0.11 -12.72 28.28
CA ALA A 151 0.29 -11.53 29.10
C ALA A 151 1.27 -10.52 28.49
N ARG A 152 2.37 -10.97 27.88
CA ARG A 152 3.31 -10.08 27.15
C ARG A 152 2.67 -9.43 25.91
N ILE A 153 1.81 -10.17 25.20
CA ILE A 153 1.08 -9.63 24.03
C ILE A 153 0.09 -8.56 24.49
N GLU A 154 -0.68 -8.84 25.54
CA GLU A 154 -1.66 -7.92 26.12
C GLU A 154 -0.98 -6.65 26.65
N ALA A 155 0.07 -6.79 27.46
CA ALA A 155 0.84 -5.66 27.96
C ALA A 155 1.41 -4.79 26.83
N ARG A 156 1.84 -5.41 25.71
CA ARG A 156 2.27 -4.67 24.53
C ARG A 156 1.12 -3.90 23.89
N TYR A 157 -0.07 -4.48 23.78
CA TYR A 157 -1.24 -3.80 23.21
C TYR A 157 -1.75 -2.68 24.10
N ASP A 158 -1.72 -2.85 25.41
CA ASP A 158 -2.09 -1.80 26.35
C ASP A 158 -1.10 -0.64 26.27
N ARG A 159 0.20 -0.92 26.21
CA ARG A 159 1.23 0.10 25.96
C ARG A 159 1.02 0.82 24.63
N GLU A 160 0.70 0.09 23.56
CA GLU A 160 0.38 0.67 22.25
C GLU A 160 -0.83 1.62 22.34
N ARG A 161 -1.90 1.23 23.04
CA ARG A 161 -3.09 2.06 23.24
C ARG A 161 -2.80 3.29 24.09
N ASN A 162 -2.07 3.15 25.19
CA ASN A 162 -1.73 4.24 26.08
C ASN A 162 -0.90 5.32 25.39
N VAL A 163 0.11 4.92 24.58
CA VAL A 163 0.91 5.86 23.77
C VAL A 163 0.05 6.59 22.75
N TYR A 164 -0.93 5.91 22.15
CA TYR A 164 -1.85 6.55 21.21
C TYR A 164 -2.74 7.59 21.90
N GLU A 165 -3.28 7.32 23.09
CA GLU A 165 -4.09 8.29 23.84
C GLU A 165 -3.26 9.52 24.25
N VAL A 166 -2.00 9.34 24.68
CA VAL A 166 -1.06 10.44 24.95
C VAL A 166 -0.88 11.32 23.71
N LEU A 167 -0.64 10.71 22.54
CA LEU A 167 -0.45 11.44 21.29
C LEU A 167 -1.71 12.20 20.86
N LYS A 168 -2.88 11.59 21.04
CA LYS A 168 -4.17 12.22 20.75
C LYS A 168 -4.42 13.44 21.64
N ALA A 169 -4.19 13.32 22.95
CA ALA A 169 -4.30 14.44 23.89
C ALA A 169 -3.30 15.57 23.56
N ALA A 170 -2.04 15.21 23.25
CA ALA A 170 -1.01 16.19 22.93
C ALA A 170 -1.28 16.93 21.61
N LEU A 171 -1.75 16.24 20.57
CA LEU A 171 -2.04 16.85 19.26
C LEU A 171 -3.25 17.79 19.32
N ALA A 172 -4.19 17.58 20.24
CA ALA A 172 -5.32 18.49 20.45
C ALA A 172 -4.89 19.89 20.90
N LEU A 173 -3.70 20.04 21.52
CA LEU A 173 -3.13 21.33 21.92
C LEU A 173 -2.48 22.10 20.76
N VAL A 174 -2.36 21.49 19.57
CA VAL A 174 -1.74 22.10 18.40
C VAL A 174 -2.77 22.15 17.25
N PRO A 175 -3.68 23.14 17.26
CA PRO A 175 -4.79 23.19 16.31
C PRO A 175 -4.32 23.41 14.85
N ALA A 176 -3.21 24.13 14.67
CA ALA A 176 -2.63 24.37 13.35
C ALA A 176 -1.59 23.28 13.03
N GLN A 177 -2.03 22.24 12.32
CA GLN A 177 -1.16 21.18 11.82
C GLN A 177 -0.72 21.47 10.37
N PRO A 178 0.50 21.08 9.98
CA PRO A 178 0.89 21.17 8.58
C PRO A 178 -0.03 20.27 7.72
N THR A 179 -0.24 20.61 6.45
CA THR A 179 -1.05 19.81 5.52
C THR A 179 -0.31 18.57 5.02
N THR A 180 1.02 18.67 4.88
CA THR A 180 1.93 17.59 4.47
C THR A 180 3.03 17.36 5.49
N GLY A 181 3.76 16.25 5.38
CA GLY A 181 4.81 15.89 6.32
C GLY A 181 4.29 15.45 7.68
N ARG A 182 5.21 15.37 8.66
CA ARG A 182 4.91 14.92 10.03
C ARG A 182 4.10 15.96 10.80
N TYR A 183 3.29 15.49 11.75
CA TYR A 183 2.53 16.37 12.63
C TYR A 183 3.46 17.01 13.66
N ARG A 184 3.08 18.20 14.12
CA ARG A 184 3.84 18.94 15.14
C ARG A 184 3.28 18.56 16.51
N LEU A 185 4.13 17.95 17.34
CA LEU A 185 3.84 17.75 18.75
C LEU A 185 4.12 19.04 19.54
N PRO A 186 3.35 19.33 20.59
CA PRO A 186 3.60 20.48 21.46
C PRO A 186 4.96 20.35 22.14
N ARG A 187 5.59 21.49 22.44
CA ARG A 187 6.80 21.51 23.27
C ARG A 187 6.43 21.15 24.72
N PRO A 188 7.31 20.47 25.48
CA PRO A 188 7.12 20.24 26.91
C PRO A 188 6.80 21.54 27.66
N SER A 189 5.60 21.62 28.21
CA SER A 189 5.07 22.78 28.93
C SER A 189 4.22 22.32 30.12
N ARG A 190 3.88 23.26 31.01
CA ARG A 190 2.97 22.99 32.12
C ARG A 190 1.56 22.61 31.62
N GLU A 191 1.07 23.30 30.60
CA GLU A 191 -0.22 23.01 29.96
C GLU A 191 -0.26 21.59 29.39
N LEU A 192 0.82 21.15 28.74
CA LEU A 192 0.94 19.76 28.27
C LEU A 192 0.93 18.76 29.43
N ALA A 193 1.64 19.05 30.53
CA ALA A 193 1.64 18.20 31.71
C ALA A 193 0.25 18.07 32.35
N GLU A 194 -0.49 19.18 32.45
CA GLU A 194 -1.86 19.20 32.95
C GLU A 194 -2.79 18.38 32.03
N ALA A 195 -2.67 18.53 30.70
CA ALA A 195 -3.46 17.77 29.74
C ALA A 195 -3.17 16.26 29.77
N LEU A 196 -1.93 15.87 30.09
CA LEU A 196 -1.52 14.46 30.18
C LEU A 196 -1.68 13.85 31.58
N GLY A 197 -2.22 14.60 32.56
CA GLY A 197 -2.28 14.16 33.96
C GLY A 197 -3.13 12.91 34.22
N SER A 198 -4.02 12.54 33.29
CA SER A 198 -4.83 11.31 33.33
C SER A 198 -4.25 10.15 32.53
N CYS A 199 -3.16 10.38 31.78
CA CYS A 199 -2.55 9.38 30.92
C CYS A 199 -1.55 8.50 31.68
N ASP A 200 -1.27 7.33 31.11
CA ASP A 200 -0.25 6.42 31.65
C ASP A 200 1.15 7.04 31.62
N ARG A 201 1.87 6.96 32.75
CA ARG A 201 3.17 7.62 32.91
C ARG A 201 4.25 7.03 32.02
N GLU A 202 4.27 5.71 31.82
CA GLU A 202 5.25 5.07 30.93
C GLU A 202 5.03 5.53 29.49
N ALA A 203 3.77 5.61 29.05
CA ALA A 203 3.41 6.15 27.74
C ALA A 203 3.84 7.62 27.56
N VAL A 204 3.67 8.47 28.58
CA VAL A 204 4.15 9.87 28.56
C VAL A 204 5.67 9.93 28.43
N GLU A 205 6.42 9.10 29.17
CA GLU A 205 7.88 9.06 29.09
C GLU A 205 8.38 8.59 27.70
N ILE A 206 7.66 7.67 27.05
CA ILE A 206 7.98 7.22 25.69
C ILE A 206 7.81 8.35 24.66
N VAL A 207 6.72 9.12 24.76
CA VAL A 207 6.40 10.17 23.77
C VAL A 207 7.17 11.47 24.05
N PHE A 208 7.31 11.83 25.33
CA PHE A 208 7.96 13.05 25.81
C PHE A 208 9.05 12.75 26.86
N PRO A 209 10.19 12.17 26.47
CA PRO A 209 11.26 11.78 27.42
C PRO A 209 11.73 12.93 28.32
N SER A 210 11.79 14.15 27.78
CA SER A 210 12.25 15.34 28.53
C SER A 210 11.26 15.83 29.60
N MET A 211 10.00 15.38 29.59
CA MET A 211 9.06 15.68 30.68
C MET A 211 9.35 14.84 31.92
N ALA A 212 9.74 13.57 31.74
CA ALA A 212 10.09 12.68 32.85
C ALA A 212 11.35 13.15 33.60
N GLU A 213 12.33 13.72 32.88
CA GLU A 213 13.56 14.25 33.48
C GLU A 213 13.29 15.45 34.39
N ARG A 214 12.34 16.33 34.01
CA ARG A 214 12.05 17.55 34.75
C ARG A 214 11.33 17.29 36.07
N GLU A 215 10.44 16.31 36.11
CA GLU A 215 9.80 15.87 37.37
C GLU A 215 10.81 15.24 38.33
N ARG A 216 11.78 14.48 37.82
CA ARG A 216 12.84 13.87 38.64
C ARG A 216 13.73 14.92 39.31
N PHE A 217 13.90 16.09 38.70
CA PHE A 217 14.70 17.20 39.26
C PHE A 217 13.96 18.03 40.34
N VAL A 218 12.64 17.87 40.49
CA VAL A 218 11.82 18.66 41.45
C VAL A 218 11.49 17.85 42.71
N ALA A 219 11.79 16.55 42.74
CA ALA A 219 11.66 15.76 43.96
C ALA A 219 12.82 16.07 44.94
N PRO A 220 12.54 16.42 46.21
CA PRO A 220 13.58 16.74 47.19
C PRO A 220 14.49 15.54 47.46
N ASP A 221 15.78 15.83 47.58
CA ASP A 221 16.89 14.93 47.94
C ASP A 221 16.49 13.90 49.00
N THR A 222 16.05 12.73 48.54
CA THR A 222 16.03 11.52 49.35
C THR A 222 17.04 10.58 48.74
N VAL A 223 18.28 10.73 49.23
CA VAL A 223 19.41 9.86 48.92
C VAL A 223 19.06 8.45 49.37
N VAL A 224 18.61 7.61 48.44
CA VAL A 224 18.51 6.17 48.65
C VAL A 224 19.88 5.56 48.32
N PRO A 225 20.52 4.87 49.28
CA PRO A 225 21.84 4.26 49.05
C PRO A 225 21.75 3.15 47.99
N PRO A 226 22.81 2.95 47.18
CA PRO A 226 22.80 2.02 46.06
C PRO A 226 22.73 0.57 46.54
N GLY A 227 21.64 -0.11 46.19
CA GLY A 227 21.47 -1.56 46.35
C GLY A 227 22.22 -2.32 45.27
N GLU A 228 22.99 -3.31 45.70
CA GLU A 228 23.89 -4.16 44.92
C GLU A 228 23.14 -4.96 43.82
N PRO A 229 23.61 -4.97 42.55
CA PRO A 229 22.90 -5.62 41.45
C PRO A 229 23.05 -7.15 41.49
N ALA A 230 21.91 -7.85 41.48
CA ALA A 230 21.86 -9.31 41.43
C ALA A 230 22.40 -9.88 40.09
N PRO A 231 23.11 -11.04 40.13
CA PRO A 231 23.74 -11.63 38.96
C PRO A 231 22.73 -12.16 37.94
N ARG A 232 22.90 -11.77 36.67
CA ARG A 232 22.11 -12.26 35.54
C ARG A 232 22.54 -13.68 35.16
N LYS A 233 21.57 -14.60 35.09
CA LYS A 233 21.76 -15.97 34.62
C LYS A 233 22.09 -15.98 33.12
N PRO A 234 23.08 -16.78 32.66
CA PRO A 234 23.40 -16.91 31.26
C PRO A 234 22.26 -17.58 30.49
N HIS A 235 21.88 -16.97 29.35
CA HIS A 235 20.92 -17.54 28.43
C HIS A 235 21.54 -18.74 27.70
N GLU A 236 20.98 -19.92 27.97
CA GLU A 236 21.33 -21.16 27.29
C GLU A 236 20.78 -21.12 25.85
N ILE A 237 21.69 -20.95 24.88
CA ILE A 237 21.35 -20.97 23.46
C ILE A 237 21.01 -22.42 23.08
N SER A 238 19.73 -22.75 23.08
CA SER A 238 19.25 -24.04 22.59
C SER A 238 19.68 -24.24 21.14
N LYS A 239 20.47 -25.29 20.90
CA LYS A 239 20.90 -25.71 19.56
C LYS A 239 19.66 -26.03 18.72
N ARG A 240 19.28 -25.11 17.82
CA ARG A 240 18.19 -25.34 16.86
C ARG A 240 18.54 -26.57 16.01
N ARG A 241 17.90 -27.69 16.29
CA ARG A 241 17.91 -28.87 15.41
C ARG A 241 17.50 -28.40 14.02
N ARG A 242 18.37 -28.58 13.02
CA ARG A 242 18.03 -28.34 11.61
C ARG A 242 16.87 -29.28 11.27
N ARG A 243 15.66 -28.74 11.20
CA ARG A 243 14.46 -29.49 10.81
C ARG A 243 14.57 -29.73 9.31
N LYS A 244 14.79 -30.98 8.92
CA LYS A 244 14.95 -31.40 7.52
C LYS A 244 13.56 -31.48 6.91
N ILE A 245 13.27 -30.61 5.94
CA ILE A 245 12.07 -30.74 5.11
C ILE A 245 12.24 -32.04 4.32
N PRO A 246 11.23 -32.92 4.29
CA PRO A 246 11.25 -34.16 3.49
C PRO A 246 11.50 -33.89 2.00
N ASP A 247 11.92 -34.92 1.28
CA ASP A 247 12.09 -34.81 -0.17
C ASP A 247 10.73 -34.72 -0.90
N ASP A 248 10.78 -34.33 -2.18
CA ASP A 248 9.60 -34.11 -3.01
C ASP A 248 8.71 -35.35 -3.14
N ALA A 249 9.29 -36.56 -3.13
CA ALA A 249 8.55 -37.80 -3.23
C ALA A 249 7.74 -38.07 -1.94
N GLU A 250 8.36 -37.85 -0.78
CA GLU A 250 7.70 -37.97 0.51
C GLU A 250 6.59 -36.91 0.67
N ILE A 251 6.83 -35.67 0.21
CA ILE A 251 5.82 -34.60 0.21
C ILE A 251 4.60 -35.00 -0.63
N ARG A 252 4.80 -35.53 -1.85
CA ARG A 252 3.70 -36.00 -2.71
C ARG A 252 2.92 -37.15 -2.05
N ALA A 253 3.62 -38.14 -1.50
CA ALA A 253 3.00 -39.29 -0.84
C ALA A 253 2.25 -38.90 0.45
N ALA A 254 2.73 -37.90 1.18
CA ALA A 254 2.03 -37.37 2.35
C ALA A 254 0.79 -36.56 1.96
N TYR A 255 0.88 -35.72 0.92
CA TYR A 255 -0.24 -34.91 0.44
C TYR A 255 -1.36 -35.77 -0.16
N ALA A 256 -1.03 -36.83 -0.89
CA ALA A 256 -2.00 -37.80 -1.41
C ALA A 256 -2.83 -38.47 -0.29
N ARG A 257 -2.19 -38.73 0.86
CA ARG A 257 -2.89 -39.28 2.05
C ARG A 257 -3.68 -38.23 2.82
N THR A 258 -3.20 -36.99 2.86
CA THR A 258 -3.86 -35.92 3.62
C THR A 258 -3.60 -34.56 2.95
N PRO A 259 -4.54 -34.07 2.12
CA PRO A 259 -4.34 -32.81 1.38
C PRO A 259 -4.47 -31.55 2.24
N ARG A 260 -4.47 -31.68 3.57
CA ARG A 260 -4.57 -30.55 4.52
C ARG A 260 -3.18 -30.07 4.92
N VAL A 261 -2.85 -28.84 4.51
CA VAL A 261 -1.53 -28.21 4.74
C VAL A 261 -1.14 -28.18 6.22
N ALA A 262 -2.07 -27.82 7.11
CA ALA A 262 -1.82 -27.79 8.56
C ALA A 262 -1.39 -29.14 9.12
N THR A 263 -1.96 -30.25 8.62
CA THR A 263 -1.61 -31.60 9.07
C THR A 263 -0.20 -32.00 8.61
N LEU A 264 0.19 -31.62 7.39
CA LEU A 264 1.53 -31.85 6.88
C LEU A 264 2.58 -31.00 7.62
N ALA A 265 2.26 -29.74 7.90
CA ALA A 265 3.12 -28.84 8.66
C ALA A 265 3.38 -29.37 10.08
N ALA A 266 2.33 -29.80 10.78
CA ALA A 266 2.45 -30.43 12.09
C ALA A 266 3.31 -31.70 12.04
N ARG A 267 3.08 -32.58 11.05
CA ARG A 267 3.84 -33.82 10.87
C ARG A 267 5.34 -33.59 10.70
N TRP A 268 5.75 -32.55 9.99
CA TRP A 268 7.17 -32.26 9.74
C TRP A 268 7.76 -31.26 10.75
N GLY A 269 6.96 -30.79 11.71
CA GLY A 269 7.38 -29.78 12.67
C GLY A 269 7.77 -28.45 12.00
N VAL A 270 7.12 -28.08 10.90
CA VAL A 270 7.31 -26.81 10.20
C VAL A 270 6.04 -25.96 10.27
N THR A 271 6.10 -24.71 9.83
CA THR A 271 4.91 -23.85 9.75
C THR A 271 4.17 -24.06 8.44
N ASP A 272 2.85 -23.84 8.41
CA ASP A 272 2.03 -23.93 7.19
C ASP A 272 2.62 -23.08 6.04
N ALA A 273 3.07 -21.86 6.37
CA ALA A 273 3.71 -20.93 5.45
C ALA A 273 4.98 -21.52 4.81
N ALA A 274 5.70 -22.39 5.51
CA ALA A 274 6.86 -23.08 4.95
C ALA A 274 6.47 -24.21 3.99
N VAL A 275 5.30 -24.82 4.15
CA VAL A 275 4.81 -25.94 3.30
C VAL A 275 4.20 -25.44 1.99
N TYR A 276 3.49 -24.30 2.02
CA TYR A 276 2.80 -23.73 0.84
C TYR A 276 3.70 -23.56 -0.40
N PRO A 277 4.93 -23.02 -0.32
CA PRO A 277 5.81 -22.91 -1.47
C PRO A 277 6.17 -24.26 -2.10
N TYR A 278 6.44 -25.30 -1.29
CA TYR A 278 6.77 -26.63 -1.79
C TYR A 278 5.58 -27.28 -2.49
N LEU A 279 4.39 -27.24 -1.88
CA LEU A 279 3.19 -27.79 -2.52
C LEU A 279 2.85 -27.05 -3.82
N ARG A 280 3.07 -25.73 -3.87
CA ARG A 280 2.86 -24.94 -5.10
C ARG A 280 3.89 -25.30 -6.17
N ASN A 281 5.16 -25.43 -5.83
CA ASN A 281 6.22 -25.79 -6.77
C ASN A 281 6.03 -27.22 -7.31
N LEU A 282 5.44 -28.12 -6.51
CA LEU A 282 5.08 -29.47 -6.94
C LEU A 282 3.75 -29.54 -7.72
N GLY A 283 3.05 -28.41 -7.91
CA GLY A 283 1.76 -28.37 -8.60
C GLY A 283 0.59 -29.01 -7.85
N LEU A 284 0.75 -29.29 -6.56
CA LEU A 284 -0.26 -29.96 -5.72
C LEU A 284 -1.36 -29.02 -5.24
N ILE A 285 -1.09 -27.71 -5.26
CA ILE A 285 -2.06 -26.65 -4.99
C ILE A 285 -2.01 -25.61 -6.12
N GLY A 286 -3.18 -25.22 -6.62
CA GLY A 286 -3.29 -24.22 -7.67
C GLY A 286 -2.83 -22.82 -7.20
N PRO A 287 -2.47 -21.93 -8.14
CA PRO A 287 -2.33 -20.51 -7.83
C PRO A 287 -3.64 -20.01 -7.20
N ARG A 288 -3.54 -19.29 -6.08
CA ARG A 288 -4.71 -18.71 -5.37
C ARG A 288 -5.56 -17.95 -6.40
N GLY A 289 -6.72 -18.50 -6.75
CA GLY A 289 -7.59 -18.00 -7.82
C GLY A 289 -8.16 -19.10 -8.73
N ALA A 290 -7.52 -20.27 -8.81
CA ALA A 290 -8.01 -21.41 -9.60
C ALA A 290 -9.03 -22.31 -8.86
N ASN A 291 -9.82 -21.76 -7.92
CA ASN A 291 -11.03 -22.42 -7.43
C ASN A 291 -12.19 -22.24 -8.44
N GLY A 292 -11.89 -22.37 -9.73
CA GLY A 292 -12.88 -22.48 -10.78
C GLY A 292 -13.16 -23.95 -11.02
N LEU A 293 -14.41 -24.35 -10.76
CA LEU A 293 -15.00 -25.65 -11.12
C LEU A 293 -14.62 -26.82 -10.21
N ARG A 294 -15.13 -26.77 -8.97
CA ARG A 294 -15.62 -28.01 -8.35
C ARG A 294 -16.78 -28.50 -9.24
N PRO A 295 -16.74 -29.71 -9.84
CA PRO A 295 -17.91 -30.25 -10.53
C PRO A 295 -19.09 -30.28 -9.54
N PRO A 296 -20.29 -29.86 -9.95
CA PRO A 296 -21.44 -29.82 -9.05
C PRO A 296 -21.65 -31.22 -8.48
N ALA A 297 -21.68 -31.31 -7.15
CA ALA A 297 -22.17 -32.52 -6.50
C ALA A 297 -23.60 -32.75 -7.02
N ALA A 298 -23.87 -33.97 -7.48
CA ALA A 298 -25.20 -34.38 -7.91
C ALA A 298 -26.21 -33.97 -6.83
N GLN A 299 -27.10 -33.04 -7.17
CA GLN A 299 -28.20 -32.63 -6.30
C GLN A 299 -29.14 -33.84 -6.19
N ALA A 300 -29.30 -34.35 -4.97
CA ALA A 300 -30.38 -35.27 -4.66
C ALA A 300 -31.71 -34.54 -4.93
N ALA A 301 -32.60 -35.20 -5.67
CA ALA A 301 -33.93 -34.70 -5.98
C ALA A 301 -34.67 -34.34 -4.68
N VAL A 302 -35.10 -33.08 -4.58
CA VAL A 302 -36.03 -32.61 -3.56
C VAL A 302 -37.36 -32.42 -4.27
N ASP A 303 -38.39 -33.09 -3.75
CA ASP A 303 -39.75 -33.01 -4.25
C ASP A 303 -40.31 -31.57 -4.19
N PRO A 304 -41.10 -31.15 -5.20
CA PRO A 304 -41.67 -29.81 -5.23
C PRO A 304 -42.85 -29.72 -4.24
N VAL A 305 -42.71 -28.88 -3.21
CA VAL A 305 -43.86 -28.41 -2.43
C VAL A 305 -44.34 -27.11 -3.06
N GLU A 306 -45.51 -27.17 -3.69
CA GLU A 306 -46.29 -26.01 -4.11
C GLU A 306 -46.68 -25.17 -2.89
N ASN A 307 -46.26 -23.91 -2.86
CA ASN A 307 -46.87 -22.89 -2.02
C ASN A 307 -47.17 -21.67 -2.88
N VAL A 308 -48.38 -21.66 -3.43
CA VAL A 308 -49.02 -20.50 -4.04
C VAL A 308 -49.64 -19.68 -2.92
N VAL A 309 -49.04 -18.54 -2.58
CA VAL A 309 -49.72 -17.52 -1.77
C VAL A 309 -50.22 -16.44 -2.73
N ALA A 310 -51.54 -16.37 -2.86
CA ALA A 310 -52.23 -15.32 -3.57
C ALA A 310 -52.11 -13.98 -2.81
N SER A 311 -51.71 -12.91 -3.50
CA SER A 311 -51.92 -11.54 -3.04
C SER A 311 -53.23 -11.01 -3.63
N PRO A 312 -54.18 -10.52 -2.83
CA PRO A 312 -55.34 -9.82 -3.35
C PRO A 312 -55.00 -8.37 -3.73
N MET A 313 -55.50 -7.96 -4.89
CA MET A 313 -55.66 -6.57 -5.31
C MET A 313 -57.00 -5.99 -4.83
N GLY A 314 -57.04 -4.66 -4.68
CA GLY A 314 -58.24 -3.80 -4.59
C GLY A 314 -58.53 -3.29 -3.16
N ASP A 315 -58.84 -2.02 -2.88
CA ASP A 315 -59.16 -0.86 -3.71
C ASP A 315 -59.01 0.47 -2.92
N GLU A 316 -58.80 1.54 -3.68
CA GLU A 316 -59.18 2.97 -3.53
C GLU A 316 -59.19 3.68 -2.15
N ALA A 317 -58.44 4.79 -2.05
CA ALA A 317 -59.01 6.15 -2.02
C ALA A 317 -57.93 7.27 -1.86
N THR A 318 -57.84 8.11 -2.89
CA THR A 318 -57.79 9.59 -2.86
C THR A 318 -56.87 10.33 -1.87
N ILE A 319 -55.90 11.10 -2.39
CA ILE A 319 -55.77 12.58 -2.26
C ILE A 319 -54.55 13.02 -3.10
N GLY A 320 -54.77 14.03 -3.95
CA GLY A 320 -53.83 14.48 -4.96
C GLY A 320 -52.72 15.41 -4.50
N ALA A 321 -51.68 15.47 -5.32
CA ALA A 321 -50.83 16.64 -5.51
C ALA A 321 -50.28 16.59 -6.94
N VAL A 322 -50.78 17.50 -7.78
CA VAL A 322 -50.28 17.73 -9.14
C VAL A 322 -48.89 18.37 -9.00
N VAL A 323 -47.84 17.58 -9.22
CA VAL A 323 -46.48 18.10 -9.44
C VAL A 323 -46.24 18.13 -10.93
N ALA A 324 -45.95 19.33 -11.45
CA ALA A 324 -45.67 19.57 -12.86
C ALA A 324 -44.48 18.72 -13.35
N PRO A 325 -44.54 18.17 -14.58
CA PRO A 325 -43.46 17.38 -15.14
C PRO A 325 -42.23 18.26 -15.40
N VAL A 326 -41.11 17.91 -14.76
CA VAL A 326 -39.79 18.45 -15.08
C VAL A 326 -39.44 18.06 -16.52
N PRO A 327 -39.03 19.00 -17.39
CA PRO A 327 -38.68 18.69 -18.77
C PRO A 327 -37.45 17.77 -18.80
N ALA A 328 -37.57 16.66 -19.53
CA ALA A 328 -36.47 15.73 -19.76
C ALA A 328 -35.29 16.45 -20.42
N PRO A 329 -34.04 16.21 -19.99
CA PRO A 329 -32.88 16.79 -20.65
C PRO A 329 -32.78 16.26 -22.08
N SER A 330 -32.75 17.17 -23.05
CA SER A 330 -32.50 16.91 -24.45
C SER A 330 -31.26 16.04 -24.61
N ARG A 331 -31.45 14.81 -25.08
CA ARG A 331 -30.35 13.93 -25.50
C ARG A 331 -29.67 14.58 -26.69
N ALA A 332 -28.53 15.22 -26.46
CA ALA A 332 -27.61 15.59 -27.52
C ALA A 332 -27.19 14.31 -28.25
N LEU A 333 -27.57 14.19 -29.51
CA LEU A 333 -27.05 13.18 -30.43
C LEU A 333 -25.55 13.48 -30.64
N THR A 334 -24.70 12.86 -29.83
CA THR A 334 -23.26 12.82 -30.10
C THR A 334 -23.04 11.91 -31.31
N VAL A 335 -22.90 12.50 -32.49
CA VAL A 335 -22.39 11.80 -33.68
C VAL A 335 -20.94 11.45 -33.39
N VAL A 336 -20.70 10.22 -32.94
CA VAL A 336 -19.36 9.66 -32.83
C VAL A 336 -18.90 9.34 -34.24
N VAL A 337 -18.17 10.28 -34.86
CA VAL A 337 -17.38 9.98 -36.05
C VAL A 337 -16.27 9.04 -35.59
N GLN A 338 -16.43 7.74 -35.87
CA GLN A 338 -15.34 6.79 -35.72
C GLN A 338 -14.27 7.15 -36.76
N ALA A 339 -13.28 7.93 -36.34
CA ALA A 339 -12.03 8.00 -37.10
C ALA A 339 -11.45 6.57 -37.15
N PRO A 340 -10.99 6.10 -38.32
CA PRO A 340 -10.38 4.78 -38.43
C PRO A 340 -9.22 4.72 -37.42
N VAL A 341 -9.29 3.75 -36.50
CA VAL A 341 -8.21 3.49 -35.55
C VAL A 341 -7.05 2.95 -36.35
N GLN A 342 -6.14 3.82 -36.76
CA GLN A 342 -4.93 3.43 -37.47
C GLN A 342 -4.12 2.49 -36.56
N SER A 343 -3.81 1.31 -37.09
CA SER A 343 -2.93 0.32 -36.48
C SER A 343 -1.63 0.99 -36.04
N ARG A 344 -1.24 0.78 -34.79
CA ARG A 344 0.04 1.30 -34.29
C ARG A 344 1.18 0.55 -34.97
N LEU A 345 2.09 1.29 -35.61
CA LEU A 345 3.36 0.75 -36.09
C LEU A 345 4.12 0.08 -34.95
N THR A 346 4.75 -1.06 -35.24
CA THR A 346 5.63 -1.73 -34.27
C THR A 346 6.94 -0.97 -34.11
N VAL A 347 7.74 -1.33 -33.10
CA VAL A 347 9.08 -0.72 -32.89
C VAL A 347 10.00 -1.00 -34.07
N ALA A 348 9.86 -2.16 -34.73
CA ALA A 348 10.64 -2.50 -35.92
C ALA A 348 10.29 -1.58 -37.10
N ASP A 349 9.02 -1.31 -37.31
CA ASP A 349 8.53 -0.42 -38.37
C ASP A 349 8.99 1.03 -38.16
N LEU A 350 9.03 1.49 -36.90
CA LEU A 350 9.57 2.81 -36.57
C LEU A 350 11.08 2.89 -36.80
N ALA A 351 11.83 1.81 -36.53
CA ALA A 351 13.26 1.76 -36.84
C ALA A 351 13.50 1.84 -38.36
N LEU A 352 12.67 1.15 -39.16
CA LEU A 352 12.70 1.21 -40.62
C LEU A 352 12.38 2.63 -41.13
N ALA A 353 11.38 3.31 -40.57
CA ALA A 353 11.06 4.70 -40.92
C ALA A 353 12.24 5.66 -40.63
N VAL A 354 12.95 5.47 -39.52
CA VAL A 354 14.16 6.26 -39.20
C VAL A 354 15.29 6.00 -40.21
N GLU A 355 15.46 4.75 -40.64
CA GLU A 355 16.46 4.39 -41.64
C GLU A 355 16.13 4.98 -43.03
N LEU A 356 14.86 4.91 -43.45
CA LEU A 356 14.36 5.53 -44.68
C LEU A 356 14.54 7.05 -44.67
N SER A 357 14.21 7.71 -43.56
CA SER A 357 14.43 9.16 -43.41
C SER A 357 15.91 9.55 -43.59
N ARG A 358 16.83 8.74 -43.06
CA ARG A 358 18.28 9.00 -43.17
C ARG A 358 18.85 8.74 -44.56
N THR A 359 18.41 7.66 -45.21
CA THR A 359 18.98 7.19 -46.47
C THR A 359 18.39 7.90 -47.68
N MET A 360 17.09 8.26 -47.62
CA MET A 360 16.36 8.85 -48.74
C MET A 360 16.09 10.36 -48.57
N ALA A 361 16.65 10.98 -47.53
CA ALA A 361 16.42 12.38 -47.17
C ALA A 361 14.92 12.74 -47.03
N LEU A 362 14.09 11.77 -46.63
CA LEU A 362 12.68 11.97 -46.34
C LEU A 362 12.49 12.64 -44.98
N THR A 363 11.44 13.45 -44.84
CA THR A 363 11.04 13.90 -43.51
C THR A 363 10.59 12.68 -42.67
N PRO A 364 10.72 12.74 -41.33
CA PRO A 364 10.27 11.63 -40.48
C PRO A 364 8.80 11.26 -40.70
N ASP A 365 7.94 12.24 -40.98
CA ASP A 365 6.51 12.02 -41.23
C ASP A 365 6.27 11.30 -42.56
N ASP A 366 6.99 11.68 -43.62
CA ASP A 366 6.90 11.00 -44.93
C ASP A 366 7.39 9.55 -44.84
N ALA A 367 8.47 9.30 -44.09
CA ALA A 367 8.99 7.95 -43.89
C ALA A 367 8.01 7.08 -43.07
N ILE A 368 7.36 7.64 -42.05
CA ILE A 368 6.30 6.93 -41.29
C ILE A 368 5.09 6.65 -42.18
N ALA A 369 4.67 7.61 -43.01
CA ALA A 369 3.57 7.43 -43.94
C ALA A 369 3.87 6.34 -44.98
N TRP A 370 5.12 6.29 -45.47
CA TRP A 370 5.56 5.25 -46.40
C TRP A 370 5.52 3.86 -45.78
N VAL A 371 6.07 3.68 -44.58
CA VAL A 371 6.07 2.38 -43.88
C VAL A 371 4.65 1.93 -43.55
N ARG A 372 3.74 2.85 -43.21
CA ARG A 372 2.32 2.52 -43.02
C ARG A 372 1.68 2.00 -44.29
N ALA A 373 1.90 2.67 -45.42
CA ALA A 373 1.36 2.24 -46.70
C ALA A 373 1.86 0.84 -47.09
N ASP A 374 3.13 0.52 -46.79
CA ASP A 374 3.72 -0.80 -47.02
C ASP A 374 3.11 -1.88 -46.11
N VAL A 375 2.95 -1.59 -44.81
CA VAL A 375 2.29 -2.51 -43.86
C VAL A 375 0.84 -2.75 -44.25
N ASP A 376 0.09 -1.70 -44.60
CA ASP A 376 -1.31 -1.82 -45.04
C ASP A 376 -1.42 -2.63 -46.35
N ALA A 377 -0.48 -2.45 -47.29
CA ALA A 377 -0.41 -3.23 -48.52
C ALA A 377 -0.04 -4.70 -48.29
N SER A 378 0.70 -5.01 -47.22
CA SER A 378 1.06 -6.39 -46.87
C SER A 378 -0.06 -7.18 -46.18
N ILE A 379 -1.07 -6.48 -45.65
CA ILE A 379 -2.22 -7.05 -44.94
C ILE A 379 -3.40 -7.28 -45.89
N ALA A 380 -3.46 -6.55 -47.01
CA ALA A 380 -4.43 -6.72 -48.10
C ALA A 380 -4.05 -7.89 -49.01
#